data_AF-A0A7S1U7S2-F1
#
_entry.id   AF-A0A7S1U7S2-F1
#
_cell.length_a   1.000
_cell.length_b   1.000
_cell.length_c   1.000
_cell.angle_alpha   90.00
_cell.angle_beta   90.00
_cell.angle_gamma   90.00
#
_symmetry.space_group_name_H-M   'P 1'
#
loop_
_entity.id
_entity.type
_entity.pdbx_description
1 polymer ?
#
loop_
_entity_poly.entity_id
_entity_poly.type
_entity_poly.pdbx_seq_one_letter_code
_entity_poly.pdbx_strand_id
1 'polypeptide(L)'
;ADAPATVIGAISTHAGDAGVLEHGCMTVACLAAGFGNAGTRRDVLMDAGAVEIVLNGMDAHADDADVAQWGCWAIARLATGMSNVAGRRSRLREAGAHARVLAAMVAHPNHAGVARAGEEAVRYLASGSAGAAGASGNAVFTAGRSGGGAGRGGRRRRRRGW
;
A
#
# COMPACT_ATOMS: atom_id res chain seq x y z
N ALA A 1 -23.75 1.17 20.20
CA ALA A 1 -23.62 0.63 18.85
C ALA A 1 -22.51 1.40 18.16
N ASP A 2 -21.34 0.77 18.01
CA ASP A 2 -20.16 1.41 17.45
C ASP A 2 -20.38 1.68 15.95
N ALA A 3 -20.65 2.94 15.61
CA ALA A 3 -20.80 3.43 14.24
C ALA A 3 -19.81 2.84 13.21
N PRO A 4 -18.51 2.66 13.51
CA PRO A 4 -17.58 2.00 12.57
C PRO A 4 -17.96 0.54 12.25
N ALA A 5 -18.37 -0.26 13.24
CA ALA A 5 -18.72 -1.66 13.00
C ALA A 5 -19.99 -1.79 12.13
N THR A 6 -20.94 -0.85 12.29
CA THR A 6 -22.16 -0.82 11.48
C THR A 6 -21.88 -0.47 10.03
N VAL A 7 -20.96 0.47 9.79
CA VAL A 7 -20.50 0.83 8.44
C VAL A 7 -19.81 -0.35 7.75
N ILE A 8 -18.94 -1.07 8.46
CA ILE A 8 -18.28 -2.29 7.95
C ILE A 8 -19.30 -3.38 7.57
N GLY A 9 -20.31 -3.60 8.41
CA GLY A 9 -21.40 -4.54 8.09
C GLY A 9 -22.29 -4.12 6.91
N ALA A 10 -22.46 -2.81 6.68
CA ALA A 10 -23.16 -2.31 5.50
C ALA A 10 -22.32 -2.51 4.23
N ILE A 11 -21.01 -2.22 4.28
CA ILE A 11 -20.10 -2.43 3.14
C ILE A 11 -20.01 -3.91 2.78
N SER A 12 -19.96 -4.83 3.76
CA SER A 12 -19.93 -6.28 3.47
C SER A 12 -21.18 -6.77 2.75
N THR A 13 -22.34 -6.19 3.08
CA THR A 13 -23.63 -6.55 2.44
C THR A 13 -23.68 -6.12 0.97
N HIS A 14 -22.90 -5.09 0.60
CA HIS A 14 -22.84 -4.53 -0.75
C HIS A 14 -21.47 -4.74 -1.44
N ALA A 15 -20.69 -5.73 -1.00
CA ALA A 15 -19.33 -5.98 -1.49
C ALA A 15 -19.24 -6.40 -2.98
N GLY A 16 -20.35 -6.50 -3.69
CA GLY A 16 -20.39 -6.72 -5.14
C GLY A 16 -20.47 -5.46 -5.98
N ASP A 17 -20.65 -4.28 -5.37
CA ASP A 17 -20.72 -3.00 -6.06
C ASP A 17 -19.41 -2.23 -5.86
N ALA A 18 -18.71 -1.97 -6.98
CA ALA A 18 -17.43 -1.27 -6.99
C ALA A 18 -17.52 0.12 -6.35
N GLY A 19 -18.62 0.85 -6.59
CA GLY A 19 -18.80 2.20 -6.06
C GLY A 19 -19.02 2.20 -4.55
N VAL A 20 -19.75 1.20 -4.02
CA VAL A 20 -19.94 1.06 -2.56
C VAL A 20 -18.64 0.64 -1.88
N LEU A 21 -17.85 -0.21 -2.53
CA LEU A 21 -16.54 -0.59 -2.04
C LEU A 21 -15.53 0.57 -2.05
N GLU A 22 -15.53 1.39 -3.10
CA GLU A 22 -14.74 2.62 -3.16
C GLU A 22 -15.08 3.56 -1.99
N HIS A 23 -16.37 3.90 -1.84
CA HIS A 23 -16.84 4.77 -0.76
C HIS A 23 -16.62 4.15 0.62
N GLY A 24 -16.73 2.82 0.71
CA GLY A 24 -16.44 2.05 1.91
C GLY A 24 -14.97 2.16 2.32
N CYS A 25 -14.05 1.88 1.40
CA CYS A 25 -12.61 2.03 1.59
C CYS A 25 -12.23 3.47 1.96
N MET A 26 -12.82 4.45 1.28
CA MET A 26 -12.64 5.87 1.58
C MET A 26 -13.09 6.20 3.01
N THR A 27 -14.27 5.71 3.41
CA THR A 27 -14.82 5.92 4.75
C THR A 27 -13.92 5.32 5.83
N VAL A 28 -13.41 4.10 5.62
CA VAL A 28 -12.46 3.45 6.52
C VAL A 28 -11.17 4.26 6.62
N ALA A 29 -10.62 4.72 5.50
CA ALA A 29 -9.42 5.55 5.48
C ALA A 29 -9.62 6.88 6.23
N CYS A 30 -10.76 7.56 6.04
CA CYS A 30 -11.12 8.79 6.73
C CYS A 30 -11.31 8.58 8.24
N LEU A 31 -12.02 7.53 8.64
CA LEU A 31 -12.22 7.18 10.06
C LEU A 31 -10.88 6.83 10.75
N ALA A 32 -10.00 6.15 10.03
CA ALA A 32 -8.64 5.84 10.50
C ALA A 32 -7.71 7.06 10.48
N ALA A 33 -7.98 8.09 9.69
CA ALA A 33 -7.16 9.32 9.62
C ALA A 33 -7.61 10.41 10.60
N GLY A 34 -8.88 10.41 11.02
CA GLY A 34 -9.46 11.50 11.81
C GLY A 34 -8.72 11.81 13.11
N PHE A 35 -8.64 13.09 13.49
CA PHE A 35 -7.98 13.56 14.71
C PHE A 35 -8.68 13.06 16.00
N GLY A 36 -7.93 12.94 17.10
CA GLY A 36 -8.43 12.51 18.42
C GLY A 36 -8.25 11.01 18.69
N ASN A 37 -9.34 10.30 19.07
CA ASN A 37 -9.38 8.88 19.44
C ASN A 37 -9.16 7.90 18.26
N ALA A 38 -8.32 8.30 17.31
CA ALA A 38 -7.97 7.54 16.12
C ALA A 38 -7.34 6.18 16.45
N GLY A 39 -6.61 6.08 17.57
CA GLY A 39 -6.06 4.79 18.05
C GLY A 39 -7.17 3.76 18.31
N THR A 40 -8.12 4.12 19.18
CA THR A 40 -9.26 3.26 19.53
C THR A 40 -10.15 2.97 18.32
N ARG A 41 -10.41 3.95 17.46
CA ARG A 41 -11.20 3.73 16.22
C ARG A 41 -10.54 2.74 15.28
N ARG A 42 -9.21 2.79 15.13
CA ARG A 42 -8.47 1.81 14.31
C ARG A 42 -8.59 0.41 14.90
N ASP A 43 -8.48 0.27 16.22
CA ASP A 43 -8.62 -1.04 16.88
C ASP A 43 -10.04 -1.59 16.69
N VAL A 44 -11.08 -0.76 16.84
CA VAL A 44 -12.48 -1.17 16.57
C VAL A 44 -12.69 -1.54 15.09
N LEU A 45 -12.09 -0.82 14.15
CA LEU A 45 -12.16 -1.16 12.72
C LEU A 45 -11.47 -2.50 12.43
N MET A 46 -10.33 -2.77 13.07
CA MET A 46 -9.63 -4.05 12.95
C MET A 46 -10.47 -5.19 13.53
N ASP A 47 -11.09 -4.98 14.71
CA ASP A 47 -11.94 -5.99 15.35
C ASP A 47 -13.26 -6.21 14.60
N ALA A 48 -13.75 -5.20 13.86
CA ALA A 48 -14.93 -5.31 13.01
C ALA A 48 -14.67 -6.07 11.70
N GLY A 49 -13.41 -6.40 11.36
CA GLY A 49 -13.06 -7.07 10.11
C GLY A 49 -12.95 -6.12 8.91
N ALA A 50 -12.66 -4.84 9.14
CA ALA A 50 -12.50 -3.87 8.05
C ALA A 50 -11.36 -4.24 7.08
N VAL A 51 -10.32 -4.90 7.58
CA VAL A 51 -9.17 -5.32 6.77
C VAL A 51 -9.60 -6.32 5.71
N GLU A 52 -10.32 -7.36 6.12
CA GLU A 52 -10.77 -8.44 5.24
C GLU A 52 -11.70 -7.91 4.15
N ILE A 53 -12.61 -6.99 4.51
CA ILE A 53 -13.50 -6.36 3.52
C ILE A 53 -12.70 -5.55 2.49
N VAL A 54 -11.78 -4.71 2.95
CA VAL A 54 -10.95 -3.88 2.06
C VAL A 54 -10.12 -4.77 1.14
N LEU A 55 -9.48 -5.81 1.68
CA LEU A 55 -8.66 -6.75 0.91
C LEU A 55 -9.48 -7.56 -0.10
N ASN A 56 -10.63 -8.09 0.31
CA ASN A 56 -11.52 -8.82 -0.59
C ASN A 56 -12.11 -7.90 -1.67
N GLY A 57 -12.40 -6.64 -1.34
CA GLY A 57 -12.87 -5.65 -2.30
C GLY A 57 -11.81 -5.27 -3.32
N MET A 58 -10.56 -5.09 -2.87
CA MET A 58 -9.42 -4.89 -3.77
C MET A 58 -9.20 -6.10 -4.70
N ASP A 59 -9.40 -7.32 -4.22
CA ASP A 59 -9.29 -8.52 -5.06
C ASP A 59 -10.48 -8.63 -6.06
N ALA A 60 -11.70 -8.35 -5.60
CA ALA A 60 -12.91 -8.44 -6.41
C ALA A 60 -12.96 -7.37 -7.52
N HIS A 61 -12.41 -6.19 -7.25
CA HIS A 61 -12.32 -5.07 -8.18
C HIS A 61 -10.86 -4.70 -8.45
N ALA A 62 -10.01 -5.71 -8.69
CA ALA A 62 -8.58 -5.50 -8.95
C ALA A 62 -8.31 -4.64 -10.20
N ASP A 63 -9.25 -4.62 -11.14
CA ASP A 63 -9.20 -3.79 -12.35
C ASP A 63 -9.63 -2.33 -12.12
N ASP A 64 -10.17 -2.00 -10.94
CA ASP A 64 -10.59 -0.65 -10.58
C ASP A 64 -9.47 0.08 -9.82
N ALA A 65 -8.92 1.12 -10.45
CA ALA A 65 -7.81 1.88 -9.90
C ALA A 65 -8.19 2.69 -8.66
N ASP A 66 -9.45 3.14 -8.55
CA ASP A 66 -9.92 3.95 -7.42
C ASP A 66 -10.13 3.05 -6.19
N VAL A 67 -10.74 1.88 -6.37
CA VAL A 67 -10.87 0.87 -5.30
C VAL A 67 -9.49 0.44 -4.80
N ALA A 68 -8.54 0.17 -5.72
CA ALA A 68 -7.17 -0.16 -5.38
C ALA A 68 -6.46 0.97 -4.61
N GLN A 69 -6.65 2.23 -5.02
CA GLN A 69 -6.05 3.40 -4.37
C GLN A 69 -6.59 3.57 -2.96
N TRP A 70 -7.91 3.58 -2.79
CA TRP A 70 -8.55 3.78 -1.49
C TRP A 70 -8.30 2.61 -0.56
N GLY A 71 -8.25 1.38 -1.08
CA GLY A 71 -7.89 0.20 -0.30
C GLY A 71 -6.46 0.26 0.24
N CYS A 72 -5.49 0.64 -0.61
CA CYS A 72 -4.11 0.89 -0.18
C CYS A 72 -4.03 1.99 0.90
N TRP A 73 -4.77 3.09 0.73
CA TRP A 73 -4.84 4.16 1.72
C TRP A 73 -5.44 3.70 3.05
N ALA A 74 -6.53 2.93 3.02
CA ALA A 74 -7.15 2.38 4.22
C ALA A 74 -6.17 1.51 5.00
N ILE A 75 -5.46 0.60 4.32
CA ILE A 75 -4.42 -0.25 4.90
C ILE A 75 -3.29 0.59 5.51
N ALA A 76 -2.79 1.59 4.79
CA ALA A 76 -1.76 2.49 5.29
C ALA A 76 -2.21 3.19 6.58
N ARG A 77 -3.43 3.75 6.60
CA ARG A 77 -3.98 4.47 7.76
C ARG A 77 -4.22 3.55 8.96
N LEU A 78 -4.67 2.31 8.72
CA LEU A 78 -4.82 1.29 9.77
C LEU A 78 -3.47 0.85 10.36
N ALA A 79 -2.42 0.77 9.52
CA ALA A 79 -1.06 0.45 9.94
C ALA A 79 -0.32 1.60 10.67
N THR A 80 -0.90 2.81 10.69
CA THR A 80 -0.38 3.98 11.40
C THR A 80 -0.98 4.13 12.80
N GLY A 81 -0.42 5.05 13.61
CA GLY A 81 -0.94 5.43 14.92
C GLY A 81 0.15 5.38 16.01
N MET A 82 -0.21 5.76 17.24
CA MET A 82 0.70 5.67 18.40
C MET A 82 0.45 4.44 19.28
N SER A 83 -0.74 3.82 19.20
CA SER A 83 -1.16 2.73 20.10
C SER A 83 -1.42 1.44 19.32
N ASN A 84 -1.09 0.28 19.88
CA ASN A 84 -1.33 -1.07 19.31
C ASN A 84 -0.84 -1.29 17.87
N VAL A 85 0.15 -0.50 17.43
CA VAL A 85 0.68 -0.55 16.06
C VAL A 85 1.27 -1.92 15.72
N ALA A 86 2.00 -2.54 16.67
CA ALA A 86 2.58 -3.87 16.47
C ALA A 86 1.50 -4.94 16.26
N GLY A 87 0.47 -4.95 17.10
CA GLY A 87 -0.66 -5.89 16.98
C GLY A 87 -1.43 -5.71 15.69
N ARG A 88 -1.75 -4.46 15.31
CA ARG A 88 -2.43 -4.18 14.03
C ARG A 88 -1.60 -4.60 12.82
N ARG A 89 -0.29 -4.33 12.82
CA ARG A 89 0.62 -4.74 11.75
C ARG A 89 0.74 -6.26 11.65
N SER A 90 0.74 -6.99 12.77
CA SER A 90 0.72 -8.46 12.75
C SER A 90 -0.55 -8.97 12.07
N ARG A 91 -1.72 -8.48 12.49
CA ARG A 91 -3.00 -8.85 11.86
C ARG A 91 -3.07 -8.50 10.38
N LEU A 92 -2.59 -7.32 9.97
CA LEU A 92 -2.52 -6.94 8.55
C LEU A 92 -1.60 -7.87 7.75
N ARG A 93 -0.49 -8.33 8.34
CA ARG A 93 0.41 -9.31 7.72
C ARG A 93 -0.23 -10.69 7.63
N GLU A 94 -0.89 -11.13 8.68
CA GLU A 94 -1.63 -12.41 8.73
C GLU A 94 -2.78 -12.43 7.72
N ALA A 95 -3.48 -11.31 7.54
CA ALA A 95 -4.51 -11.14 6.50
C ALA A 95 -3.94 -11.07 5.07
N GLY A 96 -2.61 -11.04 4.90
CA GLY A 96 -1.97 -10.98 3.59
C GLY A 96 -2.02 -9.62 2.91
N ALA A 97 -2.20 -8.52 3.66
CA ALA A 97 -2.31 -7.18 3.10
C ALA A 97 -1.09 -6.77 2.25
N HIS A 98 0.11 -7.24 2.60
CA HIS A 98 1.32 -6.92 1.85
C HIS A 98 1.28 -7.44 0.40
N ALA A 99 0.86 -8.70 0.20
CA ALA A 99 0.80 -9.31 -1.12
C ALA A 99 -0.25 -8.63 -2.01
N ARG A 100 -1.40 -8.27 -1.43
CA ARG A 100 -2.50 -7.59 -2.14
C ARG A 100 -2.18 -6.16 -2.53
N VAL A 101 -1.51 -5.41 -1.66
CA VAL A 101 -1.02 -4.07 -2.00
C VAL A 101 -0.03 -4.12 -3.17
N LEU A 102 0.88 -5.10 -3.17
CA LEU A 102 1.81 -5.29 -4.29
C LEU A 102 1.08 -5.70 -5.57
N ALA A 103 0.10 -6.60 -5.49
CA ALA A 103 -0.71 -6.99 -6.63
C ALA A 103 -1.45 -5.79 -7.24
N ALA A 104 -2.02 -4.91 -6.41
CA ALA A 104 -2.66 -3.67 -6.85
C ALA A 104 -1.69 -2.72 -7.55
N MET A 105 -0.46 -2.56 -7.03
CA MET A 105 0.57 -1.73 -7.67
C MET A 105 1.02 -2.31 -9.02
N VAL A 106 1.04 -3.64 -9.17
CA VAL A 106 1.37 -4.32 -10.42
C VAL A 106 0.23 -4.25 -11.44
N ALA A 107 -1.02 -4.31 -10.99
CA ALA A 107 -2.20 -4.16 -11.84
C ALA A 107 -2.33 -2.73 -12.40
N HIS A 108 -1.97 -1.72 -11.59
CA HIS A 108 -2.11 -0.30 -11.94
C HIS A 108 -0.78 0.47 -11.97
N PRO A 109 0.18 0.10 -12.85
CA PRO A 109 1.51 0.69 -12.85
C PRO A 109 1.52 2.17 -13.27
N ASN A 110 0.50 2.61 -14.01
CA ASN A 110 0.37 3.98 -14.49
C ASN A 110 -0.49 4.86 -13.56
N HIS A 111 -1.08 4.31 -12.49
CA HIS A 111 -1.92 5.06 -11.57
C HIS A 111 -1.11 5.61 -10.40
N ALA A 112 -0.73 6.89 -10.49
CA ALA A 112 0.12 7.54 -9.50
C ALA A 112 -0.45 7.46 -8.06
N GLY A 113 -1.78 7.46 -7.92
CA GLY A 113 -2.43 7.34 -6.61
C GLY A 113 -2.29 5.95 -5.98
N VAL A 114 -2.40 4.88 -6.78
CA VAL A 114 -2.18 3.50 -6.31
C VAL A 114 -0.71 3.29 -5.95
N ALA A 115 0.22 3.77 -6.79
CA ALA A 115 1.65 3.65 -6.53
C ALA A 115 2.05 4.33 -5.22
N ARG A 116 1.58 5.56 -4.99
CA ARG A 116 1.88 6.32 -3.77
C ARG A 116 1.26 5.69 -2.53
N ALA A 117 -0.03 5.32 -2.60
CA ALA A 117 -0.73 4.69 -1.48
C ALA A 117 -0.13 3.32 -1.14
N GLY A 118 0.25 2.55 -2.17
CA GLY A 118 0.88 1.25 -2.01
C GLY A 118 2.28 1.34 -1.40
N GLU A 119 3.11 2.28 -1.85
CA GLU A 119 4.43 2.53 -1.25
C GLU A 119 4.30 2.92 0.23
N GLU A 120 3.34 3.79 0.55
CA GLU A 120 3.10 4.22 1.92
C GLU A 120 2.60 3.07 2.80
N ALA A 121 1.69 2.24 2.30
CA ALA A 121 1.22 1.03 2.98
C ALA A 121 2.36 0.04 3.24
N VAL A 122 3.17 -0.26 2.22
CA VAL A 122 4.34 -1.14 2.34
C VAL A 122 5.34 -0.58 3.36
N ARG A 123 5.63 0.72 3.31
CA ARG A 123 6.53 1.37 4.28
C ARG A 123 6.02 1.24 5.72
N TYR A 124 4.72 1.41 5.95
CA TYR A 124 4.17 1.25 7.29
C TYR A 124 4.17 -0.20 7.76
N LEU A 125 3.85 -1.15 6.88
CA LEU A 125 3.92 -2.59 7.19
C LEU A 125 5.37 -3.06 7.44
N ALA A 126 6.35 -2.51 6.72
CA ALA A 126 7.78 -2.80 6.88
C ALA A 126 8.39 -2.11 8.11
N SER A 127 7.94 -0.91 8.47
CA SER A 127 8.43 -0.20 9.66
C SER A 127 8.06 -0.90 10.99
N GLY A 128 7.25 -1.96 10.95
CA GLY A 128 6.99 -2.85 12.10
C GLY A 128 8.13 -3.81 12.42
N SER A 129 9.07 -4.00 11.49
CA SER A 129 10.29 -4.77 11.69
C SER A 129 11.54 -3.87 11.76
N ALA A 130 11.37 -2.59 12.06
CA ALA A 130 12.47 -1.62 12.11
C ALA A 130 12.84 -1.27 13.56
N GLY A 131 13.21 -2.29 14.33
CA GLY A 131 14.46 -2.20 15.08
C GLY A 131 15.57 -2.54 14.09
N ALA A 132 16.39 -1.54 13.77
CA ALA A 132 17.54 -1.54 12.84
C ALA A 132 17.29 -1.01 11.41
N ALA A 133 18.22 -0.15 11.02
CA ALA A 133 18.45 0.45 9.71
C ALA A 133 17.51 1.57 9.29
N GLY A 134 17.70 2.74 9.93
CA GLY A 134 17.66 3.98 9.17
C GLY A 134 18.68 3.92 8.04
N ALA A 135 18.21 4.10 6.82
CA ALA A 135 19.02 4.56 5.71
C ALA A 135 18.11 5.41 4.84
N SER A 136 17.98 6.69 5.22
CA SER A 136 17.72 7.73 4.24
C SER A 136 18.93 7.77 3.30
N GLY A 137 18.83 7.07 2.18
CA GLY A 137 19.78 7.15 1.07
C GLY A 137 19.15 7.91 -0.07
N ASN A 138 18.96 9.22 0.12
CA ASN A 138 18.76 10.15 -0.98
C ASN A 138 19.99 10.07 -1.90
N ALA A 139 19.85 9.45 -3.07
CA ALA A 139 20.80 9.59 -4.17
C ALA A 139 20.02 10.00 -5.42
N VAL A 140 19.50 11.23 -5.37
CA VAL A 140 19.24 12.04 -6.55
C VAL A 140 20.50 12.11 -7.41
N PHE A 141 20.39 11.51 -8.59
CA PHE A 141 20.83 12.03 -9.88
C PHE A 141 21.58 13.39 -9.81
N THR A 142 22.91 13.39 -9.88
CA THR A 142 23.64 14.53 -10.46
C THR A 142 24.87 14.09 -11.25
N ALA A 143 25.00 14.72 -12.41
CA ALA A 143 26.24 15.02 -13.14
C ALA A 143 26.99 13.88 -13.84
N GLY A 144 26.71 13.73 -15.13
CA GLY A 144 27.77 13.43 -16.08
C GLY A 144 28.71 14.64 -16.25
N ARG A 145 30.03 14.42 -16.17
CA ARG A 145 31.01 15.03 -17.08
C ARG A 145 32.41 14.43 -16.94
N SER A 146 32.89 13.92 -18.08
CA SER A 146 34.21 14.13 -18.70
C SER A 146 35.53 13.63 -18.07
N GLY A 147 36.24 12.84 -18.89
CA GLY A 147 37.71 12.71 -18.95
C GLY A 147 38.23 11.46 -18.24
N GLY A 148 39.02 10.55 -18.80
CA GLY A 148 39.81 10.47 -20.03
C GLY A 148 40.95 9.45 -19.79
N GLY A 149 41.35 8.68 -20.82
CA GLY A 149 42.54 7.79 -20.78
C GLY A 149 42.20 6.31 -20.94
N ALA A 150 42.15 5.77 -22.17
CA ALA A 150 43.27 5.23 -22.94
C ALA A 150 43.85 3.91 -22.39
N GLY A 151 43.58 2.81 -23.09
CA GLY A 151 44.17 1.49 -22.83
C GLY A 151 43.81 0.50 -23.94
N ARG A 152 44.71 0.35 -24.91
CA ARG A 152 44.57 -0.36 -26.19
C ARG A 152 44.57 -1.90 -26.06
N GLY A 153 43.96 -2.56 -27.05
CA GLY A 153 44.39 -3.88 -27.57
C GLY A 153 43.23 -4.87 -27.73
N GLY A 154 42.55 -4.93 -28.89
CA GLY A 154 42.86 -5.86 -30.00
C GLY A 154 42.12 -7.20 -29.78
N ARG A 155 41.32 -7.80 -30.68
CA ARG A 155 41.32 -7.97 -32.14
C ARG A 155 39.87 -8.43 -32.52
N ARG A 156 39.20 -7.86 -33.53
CA ARG A 156 39.03 -8.42 -34.90
C ARG A 156 38.54 -9.89 -34.87
N ARG A 157 37.39 -10.31 -35.42
CA ARG A 157 36.78 -10.00 -36.73
C ARG A 157 35.40 -10.71 -36.85
N ARG A 158 34.43 -9.98 -37.44
CA ARG A 158 33.54 -10.35 -38.59
C ARG A 158 32.54 -11.52 -38.40
N ARG A 159 31.35 -11.55 -38.99
CA ARG A 159 30.50 -10.65 -39.80
C ARG A 159 29.22 -11.49 -40.07
N ARG A 160 28.05 -10.84 -40.03
CA ARG A 160 26.88 -10.96 -40.96
C ARG A 160 26.22 -12.34 -41.09
N GLY A 161 24.91 -12.48 -41.19
CA GLY A 161 23.82 -11.52 -41.37
C GLY A 161 22.57 -12.25 -41.87
N TRP A 162 21.50 -11.47 -42.01
CA TRP A 162 20.15 -11.79 -42.46
C TRP A 162 19.27 -12.51 -41.44
#